data_AF-A0A1A9RF79-F1
#
_entry.id   AF-A0A1A9RF79-F1
#
_cell.length_a   1.000
_cell.length_b   1.000
_cell.length_c   1.000
_cell.angle_alpha   90.00
_cell.angle_beta   90.00
_cell.angle_gamma   90.00
#
_symmetry.space_group_name_H-M   'P 1'
#
loop_
_entity.id
_entity.type
_entity.pdbx_description
1 polymer ?
#
loop_
_entity_poly.entity_id
_entity_poly.type
_entity_poly.pdbx_seq_one_letter_code
_entity_poly.pdbx_strand_id
1 'polypeptide(L)'
;MVFVFSVLFGAFIGIFFLWFSSKNAVKDYPELRIHAPEGAKNSPEWQAWAQENGYKLNDKGVWAKGTGMLTSATEIRFEGNDMLVQECINFLLGINRFAINAPILAGKPVRMVKIKALNKLMAQWNLPEIVFGNPEDKVRIKN
;
A
#
# COMPACT_ATOMS: atom_id res chain seq x y z
N MET A 1 36.61 -9.49 10.35
CA MET A 1 35.94 -10.51 9.52
C MET A 1 34.56 -10.89 10.09
N VAL A 2 34.46 -11.33 11.36
CA VAL A 2 33.17 -11.67 12.03
C VAL A 2 32.11 -10.55 11.96
N PHE A 3 32.51 -9.29 12.19
CA PHE A 3 31.58 -8.15 12.21
C PHE A 3 30.88 -7.90 10.86
N VAL A 4 31.60 -8.06 9.74
CA VAL A 4 31.06 -7.89 8.39
C VAL A 4 30.07 -9.01 8.05
N PHE A 5 30.40 -10.25 8.43
CA PHE A 5 29.50 -11.38 8.26
C PHE A 5 28.21 -11.21 9.08
N SER A 6 28.28 -10.76 10.33
CA SER A 6 27.10 -10.52 11.16
C SER A 6 26.19 -9.42 10.60
N VAL A 7 26.77 -8.33 10.08
CA VAL A 7 26.00 -7.23 9.45
C VAL A 7 25.31 -7.71 8.16
N LEU A 8 26.03 -8.42 7.29
CA LEU A 8 25.47 -8.97 6.05
C LEU A 8 24.39 -10.01 6.32
N PHE A 9 24.59 -10.87 7.31
CA PHE A 9 23.62 -11.88 7.71
C PHE A 9 22.35 -11.25 8.30
N GLY A 10 22.48 -10.23 9.15
CA GLY A 10 21.35 -9.47 9.67
C GLY A 10 20.55 -8.75 8.58
N ALA A 11 21.24 -8.13 7.62
CA ALA A 11 20.60 -7.50 6.46
C ALA A 11 19.84 -8.53 5.60
N PHE A 12 20.43 -9.70 5.36
CA PHE A 12 19.78 -10.79 4.63
C PHE A 12 18.50 -11.28 5.33
N ILE A 13 18.56 -11.50 6.65
CA ILE A 13 17.40 -11.89 7.45
C ILE A 13 16.30 -10.83 7.37
N GLY A 14 16.65 -9.54 7.48
CA GLY A 14 15.69 -8.43 7.38
C GLY A 14 14.98 -8.40 6.02
N ILE A 15 15.73 -8.56 4.93
CA ILE A 15 15.17 -8.62 3.56
C ILE A 15 14.29 -9.85 3.40
N PHE A 16 14.70 -11.01 3.93
CA PHE A 16 13.90 -12.24 3.89
C PHE A 16 12.58 -12.09 4.63
N PHE A 17 12.57 -11.51 5.84
CA PHE A 17 11.33 -11.26 6.58
C PHE A 17 10.41 -10.29 5.85
N LEU A 18 10.95 -9.23 5.25
CA LEU A 18 10.18 -8.29 4.44
C LEU A 18 9.54 -9.00 3.23
N TRP A 19 10.31 -9.83 2.54
CA TRP A 19 9.83 -10.63 1.42
C TRP A 19 8.77 -11.65 1.83
N PHE A 20 9.02 -12.45 2.86
CA PHE A 20 8.09 -13.47 3.34
C PHE A 20 6.77 -12.86 3.83
N SER A 21 6.86 -11.81 4.66
CA SER A 21 5.66 -11.12 5.17
C SER A 21 4.84 -10.48 4.06
N SER A 22 5.49 -9.86 3.07
CA SER A 22 4.78 -9.23 1.94
C SER A 22 4.18 -10.25 0.99
N LYS A 23 4.86 -11.37 0.74
CA LYS A 23 4.32 -12.48 -0.06
C LYS A 23 3.07 -13.09 0.56
N ASN A 24 3.05 -13.27 1.88
CA ASN A 24 1.85 -13.73 2.58
C ASN A 24 0.74 -12.67 2.54
N ALA A 25 1.09 -11.39 2.68
CA ALA A 25 0.11 -10.31 2.60
C ALA A 25 -0.58 -10.21 1.23
N VAL A 26 0.14 -10.49 0.13
CA VAL A 26 -0.44 -10.53 -1.22
C VAL A 26 -1.60 -11.54 -1.29
N LYS A 27 -1.44 -12.69 -0.62
CA LYS A 27 -2.46 -13.75 -0.59
C LYS A 27 -3.63 -13.39 0.32
N ASP A 28 -3.32 -12.92 1.54
CA ASP A 28 -4.32 -12.75 2.60
C ASP A 28 -5.07 -11.41 2.48
N TYR A 29 -4.44 -10.40 1.86
CA TYR A 29 -4.94 -9.02 1.76
C TYR A 29 -4.61 -8.42 0.39
N PRO A 30 -5.25 -8.88 -0.71
CA PRO A 30 -4.84 -8.50 -2.06
C PRO A 30 -5.01 -7.01 -2.36
N GLU A 31 -6.16 -6.40 -2.03
CA GLU A 31 -6.42 -4.99 -2.28
C GLU A 31 -7.39 -4.40 -1.24
N LEU A 32 -7.22 -3.11 -0.93
CA LEU A 32 -8.22 -2.34 -0.19
C LEU A 32 -9.13 -1.65 -1.20
N ARG A 33 -10.42 -1.99 -1.19
CA ARG A 33 -11.44 -1.41 -2.06
C ARG A 33 -12.31 -0.44 -1.27
N ILE A 34 -12.35 0.81 -1.71
CA ILE A 34 -13.11 1.90 -1.08
C ILE A 34 -14.11 2.41 -2.11
N HIS A 35 -15.39 2.45 -1.73
CA HIS A 35 -16.41 3.05 -2.57
C HIS A 35 -16.25 4.58 -2.52
N ALA A 36 -15.75 5.17 -3.60
CA ALA A 36 -15.53 6.59 -3.75
C ALA A 36 -16.78 7.29 -4.31
N PRO A 37 -16.91 8.61 -4.12
CA PRO A 37 -17.98 9.38 -4.74
C PRO A 37 -17.98 9.24 -6.27
N GLU A 38 -19.15 9.39 -6.87
CA GLU A 38 -19.28 9.39 -8.32
C GLU A 38 -18.38 10.47 -8.95
N GLY A 39 -17.58 10.09 -9.95
CA GLY A 39 -16.65 11.00 -10.60
C GLY A 39 -15.39 11.33 -9.81
N ALA A 40 -15.13 10.69 -8.65
CA ALA A 40 -13.97 10.96 -7.79
C ALA A 40 -12.63 10.98 -8.53
N LYS A 41 -12.41 10.07 -9.50
CA LYS A 41 -11.18 10.03 -10.32
C LYS A 41 -10.88 11.37 -11.03
N ASN A 42 -11.92 12.08 -11.45
CA ASN A 42 -11.81 13.33 -12.21
C ASN A 42 -12.07 14.56 -11.33
N SER A 43 -12.28 14.37 -10.02
CA SER A 43 -12.67 15.45 -9.12
C SER A 43 -11.46 16.35 -8.82
N PRO A 44 -11.66 17.68 -8.67
CA PRO A 44 -10.59 18.60 -8.31
C PRO A 44 -9.92 18.23 -6.97
N GLU A 45 -10.69 17.72 -6.02
CA GLU A 45 -10.21 17.28 -4.71
C GLU A 45 -9.22 16.13 -4.84
N TRP A 46 -9.55 15.11 -5.66
CA TRP A 46 -8.62 14.01 -5.94
C TRP A 46 -7.33 14.52 -6.58
N GLN A 47 -7.45 15.35 -7.62
CA GLN A 47 -6.29 15.83 -8.40
C GLN A 47 -5.35 16.66 -7.52
N ALA A 48 -5.90 17.56 -6.71
CA ALA A 48 -5.14 18.36 -5.76
C ALA A 48 -4.46 17.49 -4.70
N TRP A 49 -5.20 16.54 -4.10
CA TRP A 49 -4.64 15.61 -3.12
C TRP A 49 -3.52 14.75 -3.71
N ALA A 50 -3.73 14.20 -4.91
CA ALA A 50 -2.76 13.35 -5.60
C ALA A 50 -1.47 14.13 -5.88
N GLN A 51 -1.58 15.38 -6.34
CA GLN A 51 -0.45 16.27 -6.58
C GLN A 51 0.29 16.63 -5.29
N GLU A 52 -0.42 17.08 -4.24
CA GLU A 52 0.16 17.43 -2.93
C GLU A 52 0.92 16.25 -2.33
N ASN A 53 0.39 15.05 -2.50
CA ASN A 53 1.00 13.83 -1.99
C ASN A 53 2.01 13.19 -2.95
N GLY A 54 2.26 13.77 -4.13
CA GLY A 54 3.28 13.32 -5.08
C GLY A 54 2.95 12.03 -5.84
N TYR A 55 1.66 11.71 -6.00
CA TYR A 55 1.21 10.64 -6.89
C TYR A 55 1.24 11.11 -8.34
N LYS A 56 1.66 10.22 -9.24
CA LYS A 56 1.65 10.46 -10.69
C LYS A 56 0.86 9.39 -11.39
N LEU A 57 0.00 9.79 -12.31
CA LEU A 57 -0.73 8.88 -13.18
C LEU A 57 0.24 8.30 -14.22
N ASN A 58 0.24 6.98 -14.37
CA ASN A 58 0.97 6.30 -15.43
C ASN A 58 0.06 5.93 -16.61
N ASP A 59 0.66 5.47 -17.70
CA ASP A 59 -0.03 5.09 -18.94
C ASP A 59 -1.02 3.93 -18.78
N LYS A 60 -0.98 3.22 -17.64
CA LYS A 60 -1.89 2.12 -17.30
C LYS A 60 -3.09 2.59 -16.47
N GLY A 61 -3.23 3.90 -16.23
CA GLY A 61 -4.31 4.46 -15.42
C GLY A 61 -4.13 4.26 -13.91
N VAL A 62 -2.91 3.97 -13.46
CA VAL A 62 -2.57 3.78 -12.04
C VAL A 62 -1.83 5.01 -11.53
N TRP A 63 -2.28 5.54 -10.40
CA TRP A 63 -1.61 6.59 -9.66
C TRP A 63 -0.56 5.97 -8.73
N ALA A 64 0.71 6.23 -8.98
CA ALA A 64 1.80 5.64 -8.22
C ALA A 64 2.64 6.69 -7.48
N LYS A 65 3.11 6.33 -6.29
CA LYS A 65 4.08 7.09 -5.50
C LYS A 65 5.16 6.17 -4.96
N GLY A 66 6.43 6.55 -5.13
CA GLY A 66 7.59 5.74 -4.75
C GLY A 66 8.04 4.83 -5.89
N THR A 67 9.32 4.88 -6.26
CA THR A 67 9.83 4.21 -7.48
C THR A 67 11.21 3.55 -7.29
N GLY A 68 11.76 3.52 -6.07
CA GLY A 68 13.09 2.96 -5.83
C GLY A 68 13.10 1.43 -5.68
N MET A 69 14.21 0.81 -6.06
CA MET A 69 14.50 -0.60 -5.77
C MET A 69 14.61 -0.80 -4.25
N LEU A 70 13.99 -1.86 -3.69
CA LEU A 70 13.89 -2.09 -2.23
C LEU A 70 13.14 -1.00 -1.45
N THR A 71 12.38 -0.13 -2.14
CA THR A 71 11.51 0.87 -1.51
C THR A 71 10.05 0.46 -1.54
N SER A 72 9.26 1.02 -0.62
CA SER A 72 7.82 0.85 -0.62
C SER A 72 7.18 1.92 -1.51
N ALA A 73 6.30 1.49 -2.39
CA ALA A 73 5.49 2.33 -3.24
C ALA A 73 4.01 2.16 -2.86
N THR A 74 3.17 3.08 -3.31
CA THR A 74 1.71 2.94 -3.22
C THR A 74 1.12 3.13 -4.60
N GLU A 75 0.24 2.22 -4.98
CA GLU A 75 -0.53 2.25 -6.21
C GLU A 75 -2.01 2.48 -5.85
N ILE A 76 -2.64 3.44 -6.55
CA ILE A 76 -4.07 3.72 -6.45
C ILE A 76 -4.68 3.65 -7.85
N ARG A 77 -5.78 2.92 -8.00
CA ARG A 77 -6.53 2.85 -9.27
C ARG A 77 -8.01 3.01 -9.02
N PHE A 78 -8.70 3.53 -10.02
CA PHE A 78 -10.15 3.66 -10.01
C PHE A 78 -10.77 2.65 -10.96
N GLU A 79 -11.73 1.87 -10.45
CA GLU A 79 -12.56 0.92 -11.21
C GLU A 79 -14.03 1.29 -11.01
N GLY A 80 -14.61 2.02 -11.96
CA GLY A 80 -15.92 2.63 -11.78
C GLY A 80 -15.90 3.61 -10.61
N ASN A 81 -16.74 3.38 -9.61
CA ASN A 81 -16.80 4.17 -8.37
C ASN A 81 -15.90 3.61 -7.26
N ASP A 82 -15.14 2.55 -7.50
CA ASP A 82 -14.24 2.00 -6.50
C ASP A 82 -12.82 2.55 -6.65
N MET A 83 -12.26 3.02 -5.55
CA MET A 83 -10.85 3.33 -5.40
C MET A 83 -10.13 2.14 -4.76
N LEU A 84 -9.22 1.52 -5.51
CA LEU A 84 -8.37 0.43 -5.03
C LEU A 84 -7.04 1.00 -4.58
N VAL A 85 -6.61 0.64 -3.37
CA VAL A 85 -5.37 1.15 -2.75
C VAL A 85 -4.47 0.00 -2.32
N GLN A 86 -3.28 -0.06 -2.89
CA GLN A 86 -2.29 -1.11 -2.61
C GLN A 86 -0.95 -0.51 -2.21
N GLU A 87 -0.32 -1.12 -1.22
CA GLU A 87 1.11 -0.97 -0.99
C GLU A 87 1.86 -1.95 -1.88
N CYS A 88 2.97 -1.46 -2.45
CA CYS A 88 3.88 -2.22 -3.29
C CYS A 88 5.25 -2.29 -2.63
N ILE A 89 5.81 -3.48 -2.47
CA ILE A 89 7.21 -3.64 -2.05
C ILE A 89 8.01 -4.16 -3.23
N ASN A 90 8.95 -3.34 -3.70
CA ASN A 90 9.81 -3.65 -4.83
C ASN A 90 10.99 -4.50 -4.36
N PHE A 91 11.10 -5.72 -4.88
CA PHE A 91 12.27 -6.58 -4.74
C PHE A 91 13.02 -6.66 -6.08
N LEU A 92 14.25 -7.16 -6.07
CA LEU A 92 15.08 -7.34 -7.26
C LEU A 92 14.40 -8.15 -8.39
N LEU A 93 13.52 -9.09 -8.04
CA LEU A 93 12.88 -10.02 -8.98
C LEU A 93 11.37 -9.84 -9.11
N GLY A 94 10.78 -8.81 -8.50
CA GLY A 94 9.33 -8.61 -8.57
C GLY A 94 8.78 -7.61 -7.57
N ILE A 95 7.47 -7.38 -7.66
CA ILE A 95 6.74 -6.42 -6.83
C ILE A 95 5.62 -7.16 -6.12
N ASN A 96 5.65 -7.15 -4.79
CA ASN A 96 4.55 -7.68 -3.98
C ASN A 96 3.54 -6.55 -3.74
N ARG A 97 2.29 -6.76 -4.17
CA ARG A 97 1.16 -5.82 -4.00
C ARG A 97 0.17 -6.37 -2.99
N PHE A 98 -0.18 -5.56 -2.00
CA PHE A 98 -1.16 -5.94 -0.98
C PHE A 98 -1.90 -4.69 -0.49
N ALA A 99 -3.06 -4.87 0.16
CA ALA A 99 -3.86 -3.80 0.72
C ALA A 99 -3.03 -2.89 1.63
N ILE A 100 -3.13 -1.57 1.45
CA ILE A 100 -2.33 -0.62 2.25
C ILE A 100 -2.57 -0.75 3.75
N ASN A 101 -3.78 -1.15 4.15
CA ASN A 101 -4.19 -1.34 5.54
C ASN A 101 -3.96 -2.77 6.05
N ALA A 102 -3.25 -3.63 5.32
CA ALA A 102 -2.96 -4.99 5.75
C ALA A 102 -2.30 -5.02 7.15
N PRO A 103 -2.71 -5.93 8.05
CA PRO A 103 -2.25 -6.00 9.43
C PRO A 103 -0.87 -6.66 9.59
N ILE A 104 0.09 -6.26 8.75
CA ILE A 104 1.48 -6.74 8.81
C ILE A 104 2.38 -5.67 9.43
N LEU A 105 3.51 -6.08 10.00
CA LEU A 105 4.50 -5.14 10.56
C LEU A 105 5.37 -4.51 9.47
N ALA A 106 5.56 -5.21 8.36
CA ALA A 106 6.34 -4.74 7.22
C ALA A 106 5.85 -3.35 6.75
N GLY A 107 6.76 -2.37 6.78
CA GLY A 107 6.49 -1.00 6.36
C GLY A 107 5.37 -0.29 7.12
N LYS A 108 4.92 -0.79 8.29
CA LYS A 108 3.77 -0.23 9.01
C LYS A 108 3.89 1.27 9.30
N PRO A 109 5.03 1.81 9.76
CA PRO A 109 5.18 3.26 9.98
C PRO A 109 4.98 4.10 8.71
N VAL A 110 5.53 3.64 7.58
CA VAL A 110 5.38 4.32 6.30
C VAL A 110 3.92 4.27 5.83
N ARG A 111 3.26 3.12 5.98
CA ARG A 111 1.85 2.95 5.64
C ARG A 111 0.93 3.77 6.55
N MET A 112 1.24 3.94 7.83
CA MET A 112 0.50 4.82 8.74
C MET A 112 0.46 6.26 8.24
N VAL A 113 1.59 6.80 7.77
CA VAL A 113 1.66 8.17 7.23
C VAL A 113 0.81 8.29 5.95
N LYS A 114 0.87 7.29 5.07
CA LYS A 114 0.09 7.26 3.82
C LYS A 114 -1.41 7.16 4.10
N ILE A 115 -1.80 6.28 5.02
CA ILE A 115 -3.19 6.12 5.47
C ILE A 115 -3.69 7.42 6.10
N LYS A 116 -2.89 8.10 6.93
CA LYS A 116 -3.26 9.41 7.50
C LYS A 116 -3.55 10.45 6.42
N ALA A 117 -2.75 10.48 5.35
CA ALA A 117 -2.99 11.37 4.22
C ALA A 117 -4.26 10.99 3.45
N LEU A 118 -4.51 9.70 3.23
CA LEU A 118 -5.75 9.21 2.63
C LEU A 118 -6.97 9.53 3.50
N ASN A 119 -6.88 9.41 4.82
CA ASN A 119 -7.99 9.68 5.73
C ASN A 119 -8.42 11.15 5.72
N LYS A 120 -7.50 12.08 5.43
CA LYS A 120 -7.88 13.49 5.16
C LYS A 120 -8.76 13.60 3.92
N LEU A 121 -8.45 12.87 2.86
CA LEU A 121 -9.27 12.81 1.65
C LEU A 121 -10.60 12.09 1.91
N MET A 122 -10.59 10.99 2.68
CA MET A 122 -11.82 10.29 3.07
C MET A 122 -12.76 11.22 3.82
N ALA A 123 -12.24 12.03 4.76
CA ALA A 123 -13.03 13.02 5.46
C ALA A 123 -13.62 14.10 4.53
N GLN A 124 -12.87 14.59 3.54
CA GLN A 124 -13.40 15.52 2.53
C GLN A 124 -14.53 14.90 1.70
N TRP A 125 -14.47 13.59 1.44
CA TRP A 125 -15.50 12.83 0.75
C TRP A 125 -16.62 12.30 1.65
N ASN A 126 -16.62 12.63 2.95
CA ASN A 126 -17.54 12.08 3.95
C ASN A 126 -17.57 10.54 4.00
N LEU A 127 -16.40 9.91 3.80
CA LEU A 127 -16.19 8.48 3.87
C LEU A 127 -15.61 8.06 5.23
N PRO A 128 -15.80 6.78 5.64
CA PRO A 128 -15.22 6.27 6.87
C PRO A 128 -13.68 6.26 6.81
N GLU A 129 -13.08 6.37 7.99
CA GLU A 129 -11.63 6.32 8.13
C GLU A 129 -11.06 4.94 7.75
N ILE A 130 -9.96 4.91 7.01
CA ILE A 130 -9.19 3.69 6.77
C ILE A 130 -8.40 3.36 8.04
N VAL A 131 -8.71 2.21 8.62
CA VAL A 131 -7.97 1.62 9.74
C VAL A 131 -7.21 0.37 9.28
N PHE A 132 -6.12 0.04 9.97
CA PHE A 132 -5.46 -1.25 9.76
C PHE A 132 -6.44 -2.37 10.10
N GLY A 133 -6.43 -3.43 9.30
CA GLY A 133 -7.20 -4.63 9.61
C GLY A 133 -6.77 -5.27 10.92
N ASN A 134 -7.50 -6.30 11.35
CA ASN A 134 -7.09 -7.16 12.44
C ASN A 134 -6.30 -8.36 11.85
N PRO A 135 -5.13 -8.75 12.40
CA PRO A 135 -4.46 -9.99 12.03
C PRO A 135 -5.35 -11.24 12.05
N GLU A 136 -6.47 -11.23 12.76
CA GLU A 136 -7.46 -12.30 12.85
C GLU A 136 -8.47 -12.32 11.68
N ASP A 137 -8.54 -11.24 10.89
CA ASP A 137 -9.42 -11.14 9.72
C ASP A 137 -9.01 -12.10 8.57
N LYS A 138 -7.88 -12.79 8.71
CA LYS A 138 -7.37 -13.84 7.80
C LYS A 138 -8.38 -14.96 7.53
N VAL A 139 -9.41 -15.12 8.37
CA VAL A 139 -10.25 -16.33 8.45
C VAL A 139 -11.62 -16.18 7.78
N ARG A 140 -11.92 -15.08 7.06
CA ARG A 140 -13.20 -14.96 6.33
C ARG A 140 -13.04 -14.90 4.81
N ILE A 141 -12.36 -15.89 4.24
CA ILE A 141 -12.81 -16.42 2.95
C ILE A 141 -13.66 -17.64 3.31
N LYS A 142 -14.96 -17.41 3.49
CA LYS A 142 -15.94 -18.52 3.47
C LYS A 142 -15.86 -19.13 2.07
N ASN A 143 -15.56 -20.42 2.01
CA ASN A 143 -15.93 -21.27 0.88
C ASN A 143 -17.43 -21.19 0.63
#